data_AF-A0A2E6ZZS5-F1
#
_entry.id   AF-A0A2E6ZZS5-F1
#
_cell.length_a   1.000
_cell.length_b   1.000
_cell.length_c   1.000
_cell.angle_alpha   90.00
_cell.angle_beta   90.00
_cell.angle_gamma   90.00
#
_symmetry.space_group_name_H-M   'P 1'
#
loop_
_entity.id
_entity.type
_entity.pdbx_description
1 polymer ?
#
loop_
_entity_poly.entity_id
_entity_poly.type
_entity_poly.pdbx_seq_one_letter_code
_entity_poly.pdbx_strand_id
1 'polypeptide(L)'
;MLFWACFVALVATAFAFMLRMMIMPEWEAAFGLDKTQVGTIFGAGLWPFGVSIVLFSLIIDKVGYGKAMIFAFACHVTFAFMTIFADGFGMLYWGSVIGALGAGTVEAVINPLIATIYRDNKTTWLNILHAGWPGGLVLTGIVVLGISDSMSWQAKIGLILIPTAAYGILMLASVFPASERVTAGVSYREMLAEVGWGGAFIVSLIIVMELTSNVLGIEMLQNMTAQVCLAAGIAAFYGIYITDDEGEGLESIMRSFGRPMYVFLLLVMLLLA
;
A
#
# COMPACT_ATOMS: atom_id res chain seq x y z
N MET A 1 -0.05 11.86 20.53
CA MET A 1 0.44 12.49 19.28
C MET A 1 0.58 11.47 18.16
N LEU A 2 1.29 10.35 18.40
CA LEU A 2 1.51 9.29 17.40
C LEU A 2 0.22 8.79 16.72
N PHE A 3 -0.85 8.52 17.48
CA PHE A 3 -2.16 8.14 16.90
C PHE A 3 -2.68 9.17 15.88
N TRP A 4 -2.63 10.46 16.23
CA TRP A 4 -3.08 11.53 15.35
C TRP A 4 -2.19 11.67 14.11
N ALA A 5 -0.88 11.44 14.24
CA ALA A 5 0.02 11.38 13.08
C ALA A 5 -0.42 10.26 12.12
N CYS A 6 -0.72 9.06 12.63
CA CYS A 6 -1.22 7.94 11.83
C CYS A 6 -2.59 8.22 11.19
N PHE A 7 -3.52 8.78 11.98
CA PHE A 7 -4.86 9.12 11.50
C PHE A 7 -4.82 10.17 10.39
N VAL A 8 -4.05 11.25 10.58
CA VAL A 8 -3.91 12.31 9.56
C VAL A 8 -3.13 11.79 8.34
N ALA A 9 -2.18 10.88 8.51
CA ALA A 9 -1.51 10.23 7.38
C ALA A 9 -2.50 9.42 6.53
N LEU A 10 -3.39 8.64 7.16
CA LEU A 10 -4.43 7.91 6.43
C LEU A 10 -5.43 8.84 5.74
N VAL A 11 -5.83 9.93 6.42
CA VAL A 11 -6.66 10.98 5.83
C VAL A 11 -5.96 11.61 4.62
N ALA A 12 -4.66 11.89 4.70
CA ALA A 12 -3.88 12.44 3.58
C ALA A 12 -3.85 11.49 2.38
N THR A 13 -3.67 10.18 2.63
CA THR A 13 -3.72 9.15 1.60
C THR A 13 -5.08 9.10 0.91
N ALA A 14 -6.17 9.04 1.69
CA ALA A 14 -7.54 9.07 1.16
C ALA A 14 -7.83 10.38 0.40
N PHE A 15 -7.32 11.51 0.92
CA PHE A 15 -7.52 12.82 0.32
C PHE A 15 -6.87 12.89 -1.06
N ALA A 16 -5.61 12.46 -1.15
CA ALA A 16 -4.85 12.36 -2.39
C ALA A 16 -5.52 11.44 -3.41
N PHE A 17 -5.98 10.27 -2.96
CA PHE A 17 -6.68 9.30 -3.79
C PHE A 17 -7.97 9.88 -4.39
N MET A 18 -8.84 10.45 -3.54
CA MET A 18 -10.12 11.01 -3.99
C MET A 18 -9.92 12.21 -4.91
N LEU A 19 -9.00 13.11 -4.56
CA LEU A 19 -8.80 14.34 -5.33
C LEU A 19 -8.35 14.00 -6.75
N ARG A 20 -7.42 13.05 -6.87
CA ARG A 20 -6.97 12.53 -8.16
C ARG A 20 -8.12 11.96 -8.99
N MET A 21 -9.04 11.20 -8.39
CA MET A 21 -10.21 10.69 -9.10
C MET A 21 -11.10 11.82 -9.62
N MET A 22 -11.32 12.87 -8.81
CA MET A 22 -12.21 13.98 -9.17
C MET A 22 -11.65 14.85 -10.30
N ILE A 23 -10.33 15.06 -10.37
CA ILE A 23 -9.70 15.90 -11.38
C ILE A 23 -9.30 15.15 -12.66
N MET A 24 -9.46 13.83 -12.70
CA MET A 24 -9.10 13.00 -13.86
C MET A 24 -9.70 13.51 -15.19
N PRO A 25 -10.95 14.01 -15.25
CA PRO A 25 -11.49 14.61 -16.47
C PRO A 25 -10.75 15.87 -16.92
N GLU A 26 -10.20 16.65 -15.99
CA GLU A 26 -9.40 17.84 -16.31
C GLU A 26 -8.05 17.43 -16.93
N TRP A 27 -7.44 16.35 -16.46
CA TRP A 27 -6.23 15.79 -17.06
C TRP A 27 -6.48 15.20 -18.45
N GLU A 28 -7.61 14.52 -18.62
CA GLU A 28 -8.03 14.00 -19.92
C GLU A 28 -8.10 15.12 -20.96
N ALA A 29 -8.76 16.23 -20.61
CA ALA A 29 -8.87 17.40 -21.47
C ALA A 29 -7.54 18.13 -21.67
N ALA A 30 -6.73 18.29 -20.62
CA ALA A 30 -5.48 19.06 -20.67
C ALA A 30 -4.36 18.37 -21.47
N PHE A 31 -4.27 17.03 -21.40
CA PHE A 31 -3.21 16.27 -22.04
C PHE A 31 -3.69 15.45 -23.26
N GLY A 32 -4.97 15.54 -23.61
CA GLY A 32 -5.56 14.80 -24.73
C GLY A 32 -5.48 13.29 -24.52
N LEU A 33 -5.68 12.83 -23.28
CA LEU A 33 -5.56 11.41 -22.93
C LEU A 33 -6.71 10.60 -23.51
N ASP A 34 -6.42 9.42 -24.02
CA ASP A 34 -7.47 8.46 -24.34
C ASP A 34 -8.00 7.74 -23.09
N LYS A 35 -9.13 7.04 -23.22
CA LYS A 35 -9.76 6.32 -22.10
C LYS A 35 -8.89 5.19 -21.55
N THR A 36 -8.05 4.58 -22.39
CA THR A 36 -7.09 3.56 -21.96
C THR A 36 -6.06 4.19 -21.05
N GLN A 37 -5.46 5.32 -21.45
CA GLN A 37 -4.49 6.07 -20.66
C GLN A 37 -5.07 6.55 -19.33
N VAL A 38 -6.31 7.05 -19.33
CA VAL A 38 -7.03 7.42 -18.10
C VAL A 38 -7.18 6.22 -17.17
N GLY A 39 -7.61 5.07 -17.71
CA GLY A 39 -7.71 3.81 -16.96
C GLY A 39 -6.36 3.33 -16.42
N THR A 40 -5.29 3.44 -17.21
CA THR A 40 -3.93 3.08 -16.81
C THR A 40 -3.41 3.98 -15.69
N ILE A 41 -3.63 5.30 -15.76
CA ILE A 41 -3.28 6.22 -14.67
C ILE A 41 -4.09 5.88 -13.42
N PHE A 42 -5.39 5.62 -13.56
CA PHE A 42 -6.23 5.21 -12.43
C PHE A 42 -5.68 3.97 -11.73
N GLY A 43 -5.40 2.90 -12.50
CA GLY A 43 -4.82 1.65 -12.01
C GLY A 43 -3.44 1.82 -11.39
N ALA A 44 -2.61 2.74 -11.91
CA ALA A 44 -1.31 3.09 -11.33
C ALA A 44 -1.41 3.68 -9.91
N GLY A 45 -2.59 4.14 -9.48
CA GLY A 45 -2.83 4.55 -8.10
C GLY A 45 -3.33 3.45 -7.17
N LEU A 46 -3.58 2.24 -7.70
CA LEU A 46 -4.17 1.12 -6.96
C LEU A 46 -3.18 -0.03 -6.81
N TRP A 47 -2.61 -0.53 -7.91
CA TRP A 47 -1.76 -1.72 -7.84
C TRP A 47 -0.49 -1.51 -6.99
N PRO A 48 0.24 -0.37 -7.07
CA PRO A 48 1.43 -0.19 -6.24
C PRO A 48 1.09 -0.01 -4.77
N PHE A 49 -0.14 0.43 -4.46
CA PHE A 49 -0.65 0.52 -3.11
C PHE A 49 -0.72 -0.90 -2.51
N GLY A 50 -1.39 -1.85 -3.17
CA GLY A 50 -1.44 -3.24 -2.71
C GLY A 50 -0.05 -3.89 -2.58
N VAL A 51 0.79 -3.73 -3.60
CA VAL A 51 2.16 -4.26 -3.60
C VAL A 51 2.99 -3.69 -2.44
N SER A 52 2.93 -2.38 -2.21
CA SER A 52 3.71 -1.74 -1.14
C SER A 52 3.22 -2.14 0.25
N ILE A 53 1.92 -2.36 0.48
CA ILE A 53 1.42 -2.91 1.75
C ILE A 53 2.16 -4.21 2.07
N VAL A 54 2.21 -5.15 1.12
CA VAL A 54 2.87 -6.45 1.30
C VAL A 54 4.37 -6.28 1.53
N LEU A 55 5.06 -5.59 0.61
CA LEU A 55 6.53 -5.49 0.66
C LEU A 55 7.01 -4.76 1.90
N PHE A 56 6.37 -3.64 2.27
CA PHE A 56 6.73 -2.92 3.50
C PHE A 56 6.40 -3.75 4.74
N SER A 57 5.27 -4.47 4.79
CA SER A 57 4.94 -5.33 5.94
C SER A 57 6.00 -6.41 6.20
N LEU A 58 6.67 -6.91 5.16
CA LEU A 58 7.76 -7.89 5.31
C LEU A 58 9.05 -7.29 5.86
N ILE A 59 9.36 -6.02 5.53
CA ILE A 59 10.63 -5.40 5.90
C ILE A 59 10.52 -4.39 7.05
N ILE A 60 9.30 -4.06 7.49
CA ILE A 60 9.05 -2.92 8.38
C ILE A 60 9.77 -3.06 9.72
N ASP A 61 9.88 -4.26 10.26
CA ASP A 61 10.59 -4.48 11.53
C ASP A 61 12.11 -4.30 11.41
N LYS A 62 12.67 -4.45 10.21
CA LYS A 62 14.10 -4.22 9.93
C LYS A 62 14.37 -2.74 9.64
N VAL A 63 13.47 -2.09 8.92
CA VAL A 63 13.58 -0.68 8.52
C VAL A 63 13.22 0.27 9.68
N GLY A 64 12.20 -0.10 10.45
CA GLY A 64 11.61 0.70 11.51
C GLY A 64 10.50 1.64 10.99
N TYR A 65 9.45 1.83 11.81
CA TYR A 65 8.28 2.63 11.48
C TYR A 65 8.61 4.06 11.07
N GLY A 66 9.51 4.74 11.81
CA GLY A 66 9.85 6.13 11.51
C GLY A 66 10.48 6.34 10.13
N LYS A 67 11.42 5.46 9.72
CA LYS A 67 12.07 5.57 8.40
C LYS A 67 11.09 5.28 7.26
N ALA A 68 10.23 4.27 7.44
CA ALA A 68 9.18 3.97 6.47
C ALA A 68 8.17 5.13 6.33
N MET A 69 7.80 5.78 7.43
CA MET A 69 6.94 6.96 7.36
C MET A 69 7.60 8.18 6.69
N ILE A 70 8.91 8.37 6.86
CA ILE A 70 9.67 9.40 6.11
C ILE A 70 9.64 9.09 4.61
N PHE A 71 9.81 7.82 4.23
CA PHE A 71 9.66 7.39 2.83
C PHE A 71 8.25 7.71 2.32
N ALA A 72 7.21 7.36 3.07
CA ALA A 72 5.83 7.64 2.69
C ALA A 72 5.57 9.15 2.48
N PHE A 73 6.10 9.99 3.38
CA PHE A 73 6.05 11.45 3.25
C PHE A 73 6.77 11.94 2.00
N ALA A 74 7.98 11.46 1.74
CA ALA A 74 8.72 11.81 0.53
C ALA A 74 7.94 11.40 -0.74
N CYS A 75 7.30 10.24 -0.74
CA CYS A 75 6.43 9.77 -1.83
C CYS A 75 5.23 10.69 -2.07
N HIS A 76 4.47 11.06 -1.02
CA HIS A 76 3.32 11.96 -1.18
C HIS A 76 3.72 13.35 -1.67
N VAL A 77 4.82 13.90 -1.15
CA VAL A 77 5.36 15.19 -1.62
C VAL A 77 5.82 15.09 -3.08
N THR A 78 6.56 14.04 -3.43
CA THR A 78 7.04 13.81 -4.80
C THR A 78 5.88 13.63 -5.75
N PHE A 79 4.85 12.87 -5.38
CA PHE A 79 3.62 12.72 -6.15
C PHE A 79 2.99 14.08 -6.43
N ALA A 80 2.73 14.89 -5.40
CA ALA A 80 2.10 16.19 -5.56
C ALA A 80 2.89 17.09 -6.53
N PHE A 81 4.21 17.21 -6.36
CA PHE A 81 5.04 18.04 -7.24
C PHE A 81 5.17 17.48 -8.65
N MET A 82 5.41 16.18 -8.80
CA MET A 82 5.51 15.53 -10.12
C MET A 82 4.21 15.69 -10.92
N THR A 83 3.08 15.62 -10.25
CA THR A 83 1.78 15.85 -10.87
C THR A 83 1.55 17.33 -11.19
N ILE A 84 1.87 18.27 -10.30
CA ILE A 84 1.76 19.73 -10.57
C ILE A 84 2.55 20.13 -11.81
N PHE A 85 3.75 19.58 -11.98
CA PHE A 85 4.64 19.87 -13.11
C PHE A 85 4.51 18.88 -14.26
N ALA A 86 3.47 18.05 -14.29
CA ALA A 86 3.30 17.05 -15.32
C ALA A 86 3.21 17.68 -16.71
N ASP A 87 3.97 17.14 -17.66
CA ASP A 87 3.99 17.52 -19.07
C ASP A 87 3.27 16.53 -19.98
N GLY A 88 2.80 15.40 -19.43
CA GLY A 88 2.09 14.38 -20.16
C GLY A 88 1.79 13.13 -19.35
N PHE A 89 1.32 12.10 -20.07
CA PHE A 89 0.94 10.80 -19.51
C PHE A 89 2.01 10.19 -18.58
N GLY A 90 3.29 10.24 -18.99
CA GLY A 90 4.38 9.61 -18.24
C GLY A 90 4.53 10.17 -16.82
N MET A 91 4.49 11.49 -16.66
CA MET A 91 4.58 12.12 -15.34
C MET A 91 3.34 11.86 -14.48
N LEU A 92 2.14 11.83 -15.09
CA LEU A 92 0.90 11.49 -14.37
C LEU A 92 0.88 10.03 -13.90
N TYR A 93 1.36 9.12 -14.76
CA TYR A 93 1.48 7.70 -14.45
C TYR A 93 2.47 7.48 -13.30
N TRP A 94 3.73 7.93 -13.45
CA TRP A 94 4.75 7.72 -12.44
C TRP A 94 4.49 8.48 -11.14
N GLY A 95 3.91 9.68 -11.23
CA GLY A 95 3.40 10.39 -10.06
C GLY A 95 2.38 9.54 -9.30
N SER A 96 1.39 8.96 -10.01
CA SER A 96 0.40 8.06 -9.41
C SER A 96 1.03 6.83 -8.77
N VAL A 97 2.02 6.22 -9.43
CA VAL A 97 2.76 5.07 -8.87
C VAL A 97 3.46 5.46 -7.57
N ILE A 98 4.20 6.57 -7.56
CA ILE A 98 4.92 7.04 -6.37
C ILE A 98 3.94 7.36 -5.24
N GLY A 99 2.82 8.01 -5.54
CA GLY A 99 1.76 8.29 -4.57
C GLY A 99 1.21 7.00 -3.95
N ALA A 100 0.94 5.99 -4.77
CA ALA A 100 0.45 4.69 -4.32
C ALA A 100 1.48 3.90 -3.48
N LEU A 101 2.77 4.00 -3.80
CA LEU A 101 3.83 3.44 -2.95
C LEU A 101 3.86 4.11 -1.57
N GLY A 102 3.68 5.44 -1.52
CA GLY A 102 3.55 6.18 -0.27
C GLY A 102 2.33 5.73 0.53
N ALA A 103 1.19 5.61 -0.14
CA ALA A 103 -0.08 5.14 0.43
C ALA A 103 0.05 3.78 1.12
N GLY A 104 0.60 2.77 0.43
CA GLY A 104 0.75 1.44 1.01
C GLY A 104 1.83 1.36 2.07
N THR A 105 2.84 2.24 2.01
CA THR A 105 3.79 2.37 3.12
C THR A 105 3.10 2.91 4.38
N VAL A 106 2.26 3.95 4.27
CA VAL A 106 1.45 4.44 5.40
C VAL A 106 0.66 3.29 5.99
N GLU A 107 -0.08 2.56 5.17
CA GLU A 107 -0.95 1.46 5.59
C GLU A 107 -0.16 0.32 6.26
N ALA A 108 1.00 -0.06 5.72
CA ALA A 108 1.89 -1.07 6.31
C ALA A 108 2.45 -0.66 7.67
N VAL A 109 2.57 0.65 7.95
CA VAL A 109 3.08 1.16 9.23
C VAL A 109 1.97 1.36 10.25
N ILE A 110 0.92 2.11 9.90
CA ILE A 110 -0.05 2.59 10.89
C ILE A 110 -0.80 1.45 11.57
N ASN A 111 -1.10 0.37 10.86
CA ASN A 111 -1.84 -0.77 11.39
C ASN A 111 -1.10 -1.47 12.54
N PRO A 112 0.11 -2.03 12.33
CA PRO A 112 0.85 -2.68 13.43
C PRO A 112 1.28 -1.67 14.50
N LEU A 113 1.49 -0.40 14.16
CA LEU A 113 1.81 0.65 15.12
C LEU A 113 0.65 0.93 16.08
N ILE A 114 -0.58 1.10 15.58
CA ILE A 114 -1.77 1.30 16.40
C ILE A 114 -2.06 0.06 17.25
N ALA A 115 -1.94 -1.14 16.69
CA ALA A 115 -2.05 -2.39 17.44
C ALA A 115 -1.01 -2.48 18.58
N THR A 116 0.19 -1.96 18.36
CA THR A 116 1.30 -1.95 19.33
C THR A 116 1.07 -0.96 20.47
N ILE A 117 0.52 0.23 20.21
CA ILE A 117 0.31 1.26 21.26
C ILE A 117 -1.00 1.08 22.02
N TYR A 118 -2.00 0.43 21.42
CA TYR A 118 -3.30 0.16 22.04
C TYR A 118 -3.58 -1.36 22.15
N ARG A 119 -2.65 -2.08 22.78
CA ARG A 119 -2.68 -3.56 22.86
C ARG A 119 -3.94 -4.12 23.52
N ASP A 120 -4.48 -3.41 24.52
CA ASP A 120 -5.65 -3.87 25.28
C ASP A 120 -6.98 -3.64 24.56
N ASN A 121 -7.02 -2.81 23.52
CA ASN A 121 -8.25 -2.49 22.79
C ASN A 121 -8.01 -2.26 21.29
N LYS A 122 -7.27 -3.18 20.67
CA LYS A 122 -6.81 -3.09 19.27
C LYS A 122 -7.96 -2.83 18.30
N THR A 123 -9.02 -3.62 18.38
CA THR A 123 -10.17 -3.55 17.45
C THR A 123 -10.81 -2.16 17.44
N THR A 124 -11.06 -1.58 18.62
CA THR A 124 -11.67 -0.25 18.70
C THR A 124 -10.75 0.81 18.08
N TRP A 125 -9.47 0.80 18.43
CA TRP A 125 -8.54 1.83 17.95
C TRP A 125 -8.19 1.68 16.47
N LEU A 126 -8.16 0.46 15.94
CA LEU A 126 -8.04 0.21 14.50
C LEU A 126 -9.30 0.66 13.76
N ASN A 127 -10.50 0.44 14.31
CA ASN A 127 -11.73 0.95 13.71
C ASN A 127 -11.76 2.49 13.67
N ILE A 128 -11.33 3.16 14.74
CA ILE A 128 -11.20 4.62 14.77
C ILE A 128 -10.14 5.08 13.77
N LEU A 129 -8.99 4.40 13.70
CA LEU A 129 -7.95 4.70 12.71
C LEU A 129 -8.52 4.66 11.29
N HIS A 130 -9.16 3.53 10.92
CA HIS A 130 -9.69 3.33 9.56
C HIS A 130 -10.86 4.25 9.24
N ALA A 131 -11.58 4.81 10.21
CA ALA A 131 -12.54 5.88 9.97
C ALA A 131 -11.89 7.12 9.33
N GLY A 132 -10.57 7.27 9.45
CA GLY A 132 -9.79 8.27 8.73
C GLY A 132 -9.87 8.15 7.20
N TRP A 133 -10.00 6.94 6.65
CA TRP A 133 -10.15 6.75 5.20
C TRP A 133 -11.44 7.38 4.65
N PRO A 134 -12.66 6.96 5.06
CA PRO A 134 -13.88 7.61 4.59
C PRO A 134 -13.95 9.09 5.01
N GLY A 135 -13.39 9.45 6.17
CA GLY A 135 -13.26 10.84 6.59
C GLY A 135 -12.46 11.69 5.59
N GLY A 136 -11.33 11.16 5.10
CA GLY A 136 -10.51 11.82 4.07
C GLY A 136 -11.22 11.93 2.73
N LEU A 137 -11.94 10.88 2.29
CA LEU A 137 -12.73 10.92 1.05
C LEU A 137 -13.81 12.02 1.09
N VAL A 138 -14.57 12.07 2.19
CA VAL A 138 -15.62 13.08 2.40
C VAL A 138 -15.01 14.48 2.51
N LEU A 139 -13.91 14.63 3.23
CA LEU A 139 -13.19 15.89 3.34
C LEU A 139 -12.77 16.42 1.97
N THR A 140 -12.23 15.56 1.09
CA THR A 140 -11.91 15.96 -0.28
C THR A 140 -13.14 16.44 -1.02
N GLY A 141 -14.25 15.70 -0.96
CA GLY A 141 -15.49 16.10 -1.61
C GLY A 141 -15.96 17.49 -1.17
N ILE A 142 -15.95 17.75 0.15
CA ILE A 142 -16.32 19.06 0.71
C ILE A 142 -15.36 20.16 0.23
N VAL A 143 -14.06 19.92 0.27
CA VAL A 143 -13.05 20.90 -0.16
C VAL A 143 -13.19 21.21 -1.64
N VAL A 144 -13.35 20.18 -2.49
CA VAL A 144 -13.50 20.34 -3.94
C VAL A 144 -14.81 21.05 -4.31
N LEU A 145 -15.90 20.79 -3.58
CA LEU A 145 -17.16 21.53 -3.76
C LEU A 145 -17.08 22.99 -3.31
N GLY A 146 -16.19 23.30 -2.36
CA GLY A 146 -16.02 24.65 -1.80
C GLY A 146 -15.06 25.55 -2.59
N ILE A 147 -14.25 24.99 -3.50
CA ILE A 147 -13.35 25.75 -4.37
C ILE A 147 -14.02 26.11 -5.70
N SER A 148 -13.59 27.20 -6.33
CA SER A 148 -14.13 27.61 -7.63
C SER A 148 -13.72 26.64 -8.74
N ASP A 149 -14.65 26.35 -9.66
CA ASP A 149 -14.37 25.59 -10.89
C ASP A 149 -13.27 26.23 -11.76
N SER A 150 -13.04 27.54 -11.61
CA SER A 150 -11.98 28.27 -12.30
C SER A 150 -10.57 27.99 -11.76
N MET A 151 -10.47 27.32 -10.60
CA MET A 151 -9.19 26.95 -10.01
C MET A 151 -8.52 25.88 -10.86
N SER A 152 -7.25 26.10 -11.22
CA SER A 152 -6.51 25.14 -12.05
C SER A 152 -6.32 23.79 -11.34
N TRP A 153 -6.28 22.70 -12.10
CA TRP A 153 -6.07 21.36 -11.56
C TRP A 153 -4.74 21.24 -10.82
N GLN A 154 -3.71 22.02 -11.20
CA GLN A 154 -2.43 22.07 -10.48
C GLN A 154 -2.63 22.61 -9.06
N ALA A 155 -3.39 23.70 -8.93
CA ALA A 155 -3.68 24.29 -7.63
C ALA A 155 -4.54 23.35 -6.77
N LYS A 156 -5.49 22.62 -7.39
CA LYS A 156 -6.25 21.54 -6.72
C LYS A 156 -5.28 20.50 -6.18
N ILE A 157 -4.37 19.95 -6.99
CA ILE A 157 -3.37 18.96 -6.53
C ILE A 157 -2.48 19.50 -5.40
N GLY A 158 -2.13 20.79 -5.44
CA GLY A 158 -1.41 21.45 -4.36
C GLY A 158 -2.08 21.31 -2.99
N LEU A 159 -3.40 21.13 -2.93
CA LEU A 159 -4.13 20.91 -1.68
C LEU A 159 -3.73 19.60 -0.97
N ILE A 160 -3.19 18.60 -1.69
CA ILE A 160 -2.67 17.36 -1.10
C ILE A 160 -1.52 17.65 -0.13
N LEU A 161 -0.74 18.71 -0.38
CA LEU A 161 0.38 19.09 0.48
C LEU A 161 -0.09 19.54 1.87
N ILE A 162 -1.34 19.97 2.04
CA ILE A 162 -1.88 20.42 3.34
C ILE A 162 -1.97 19.27 4.34
N PRO A 163 -2.78 18.20 4.12
CA PRO A 163 -2.83 17.08 5.05
C PRO A 163 -1.48 16.34 5.08
N THR A 164 -0.71 16.34 3.99
CA THR A 164 0.63 15.74 3.93
C THR A 164 1.60 16.43 4.89
N ALA A 165 1.67 17.76 4.85
CA ALA A 165 2.48 18.55 5.77
C ALA A 165 1.99 18.40 7.21
N ALA A 166 0.67 18.34 7.44
CA ALA A 166 0.10 18.17 8.76
C ALA A 166 0.58 16.87 9.44
N TYR A 167 0.48 15.72 8.77
CA TYR A 167 1.01 14.49 9.37
C TYR A 167 2.53 14.50 9.43
N GLY A 168 3.22 15.08 8.44
CA GLY A 168 4.68 15.27 8.46
C GLY A 168 5.17 15.98 9.73
N ILE A 169 4.53 17.09 10.10
CA ILE A 169 4.83 17.86 11.32
C ILE A 169 4.55 17.01 12.57
N LEU A 170 3.40 16.33 12.62
CA LEU A 170 3.05 15.48 13.76
C LEU A 170 4.04 14.31 13.94
N MET A 171 4.62 13.82 12.85
CA MET A 171 5.63 12.75 12.89
C MET A 171 6.98 13.21 13.44
N LEU A 172 7.41 14.45 13.18
CA LEU A 172 8.66 14.99 13.73
C LEU A 172 8.67 15.01 15.27
N ALA A 173 7.50 15.17 15.88
CA ALA A 173 7.32 15.16 17.33
C ALA A 173 7.06 13.76 17.91
N SER A 174 7.02 12.72 17.09
CA SER A 174 6.58 11.38 17.49
C SER A 174 7.75 10.41 17.66
N VAL A 175 7.71 9.64 18.76
CA VAL A 175 8.64 8.52 19.00
C VAL A 175 7.96 7.22 18.62
N PHE A 176 8.61 6.42 17.78
CA PHE A 176 8.07 5.16 17.29
C PHE A 176 8.50 3.99 18.18
N PRO A 177 7.57 3.24 18.79
CA PRO A 177 7.89 2.05 19.56
C PRO A 177 8.33 0.89 18.64
N ALA A 178 9.02 -0.09 19.22
CA ALA A 178 9.24 -1.37 18.57
C ALA A 178 7.91 -2.10 18.37
N SER A 179 7.80 -2.91 17.31
CA SER A 179 6.58 -3.66 17.03
C SER A 179 6.24 -4.65 18.13
N GLU A 180 4.95 -5.00 18.24
CA GLU A 180 4.49 -6.04 19.17
C GLU A 180 5.22 -7.37 18.94
N ARG A 181 5.48 -7.75 17.67
CA ARG A 181 6.27 -8.95 17.33
C ARG A 181 7.66 -8.90 17.96
N VAL A 182 8.39 -7.80 17.76
CA VAL A 182 9.74 -7.62 18.30
C VAL A 182 9.71 -7.58 19.83
N THR A 183 8.70 -6.95 20.43
CA THR A 183 8.53 -6.90 21.89
C THR A 183 8.20 -8.28 22.48
N ALA A 184 7.43 -9.09 21.75
CA ALA A 184 7.01 -10.43 22.16
C ALA A 184 8.07 -11.51 21.91
N GLY A 185 9.20 -11.17 21.29
CA GLY A 185 10.27 -12.11 20.99
C GLY A 185 9.95 -13.11 19.87
N VAL A 186 8.87 -12.89 19.12
CA VAL A 186 8.48 -13.77 18.00
C VAL A 186 9.46 -13.60 16.85
N SER A 187 10.04 -14.72 16.40
CA SER A 187 11.06 -14.69 15.36
C SER A 187 10.47 -14.23 14.01
N TYR A 188 11.31 -13.68 13.13
CA TYR A 188 10.85 -13.27 11.80
C TYR A 188 10.28 -14.45 11.01
N ARG A 189 10.87 -15.63 11.22
CA ARG A 189 10.47 -16.88 10.60
C ARG A 189 9.11 -17.37 11.08
N GLU A 190 8.87 -17.34 12.40
CA GLU A 190 7.56 -17.66 12.98
C GLU A 190 6.45 -16.77 12.40
N MET A 191 6.70 -15.47 12.26
CA MET A 191 5.75 -14.56 11.61
C MET A 191 5.46 -14.97 10.16
N LEU A 192 6.48 -15.34 9.38
CA LEU A 192 6.31 -15.79 8.00
C LEU A 192 5.56 -17.13 7.91
N ALA A 193 5.75 -18.01 8.88
CA ALA A 193 5.05 -19.28 8.95
C ALA A 193 3.52 -19.12 9.10
N GLU A 194 3.06 -18.02 9.72
CA GLU A 194 1.61 -17.74 9.85
C GLU A 194 0.92 -17.52 8.49
N VAL A 195 1.60 -16.86 7.56
CA VAL A 195 1.16 -16.68 6.17
C VAL A 195 1.24 -18.00 5.41
N GLY A 196 2.33 -18.75 5.64
CA GLY A 196 2.62 -20.02 4.99
C GLY A 196 2.81 -19.93 3.47
N TRP A 197 3.17 -21.06 2.85
CA TRP A 197 3.42 -21.09 1.41
C TRP A 197 2.16 -20.87 0.57
N GLY A 198 0.97 -21.25 1.08
CA GLY A 198 -0.30 -21.06 0.39
C GLY A 198 -0.66 -19.58 0.27
N GLY A 199 -0.52 -18.83 1.37
CA GLY A 199 -0.67 -17.38 1.35
C GLY A 199 0.39 -16.69 0.49
N ALA A 200 1.65 -17.13 0.59
CA ALA A 200 2.74 -16.62 -0.23
C ALA A 200 2.51 -16.86 -1.73
N PHE A 201 1.94 -17.99 -2.13
CA PHE A 201 1.59 -18.28 -3.52
C PHE A 201 0.55 -17.30 -4.06
N ILE A 202 -0.54 -17.08 -3.34
CA ILE A 202 -1.60 -16.16 -3.77
C ILE A 202 -1.04 -14.75 -3.93
N VAL A 203 -0.32 -14.26 -2.92
CA VAL A 203 0.25 -12.91 -2.93
C VAL A 203 1.29 -12.75 -4.03
N SER A 204 2.22 -13.71 -4.17
CA SER A 204 3.25 -13.65 -5.22
C SER A 204 2.66 -13.78 -6.62
N LEU A 205 1.59 -14.56 -6.81
CA LEU A 205 0.89 -14.67 -8.08
C LEU A 205 0.34 -13.31 -8.53
N ILE A 206 -0.38 -12.60 -7.64
CA ILE A 206 -0.95 -11.28 -7.96
C ILE A 206 0.16 -10.28 -8.30
N ILE A 207 1.24 -10.25 -7.52
CA ILE A 207 2.39 -9.35 -7.75
C ILE A 207 3.07 -9.68 -9.09
N VAL A 208 3.32 -10.97 -9.38
CA VAL A 208 3.96 -11.41 -10.62
C VAL A 208 3.09 -11.06 -11.82
N MET A 209 1.78 -11.34 -11.77
CA MET A 209 0.85 -11.01 -12.83
C MET A 209 0.86 -9.52 -13.14
N GLU A 210 0.78 -8.68 -12.12
CA GLU A 210 0.78 -7.22 -12.28
C GLU A 210 2.09 -6.70 -12.86
N LEU A 211 3.24 -7.09 -12.26
CA LEU A 211 4.54 -6.60 -12.70
C LEU A 211 4.89 -7.06 -14.11
N THR A 212 4.61 -8.31 -14.46
CA THR A 212 4.95 -8.84 -15.79
C THR A 212 4.05 -8.27 -16.89
N SER A 213 2.77 -8.02 -16.59
CA SER A 213 1.80 -7.52 -17.56
C SER A 213 1.93 -6.01 -17.77
N ASN A 214 2.15 -5.24 -16.70
CA ASN A 214 2.04 -3.77 -16.74
C ASN A 214 3.37 -3.01 -16.55
N VAL A 215 4.46 -3.67 -16.13
CA VAL A 215 5.71 -2.97 -15.76
C VAL A 215 6.92 -3.48 -16.54
N LEU A 216 7.16 -4.80 -16.55
CA LEU A 216 8.41 -5.36 -17.05
C LEU A 216 8.49 -5.43 -18.58
N GLY A 217 7.35 -5.50 -19.28
CA GLY A 217 7.31 -5.57 -20.75
C GLY A 217 7.97 -6.83 -21.33
N ILE A 218 8.18 -7.87 -20.52
CA ILE A 218 8.82 -9.13 -20.95
C ILE A 218 7.73 -10.07 -21.46
N GLU A 219 7.54 -10.12 -22.79
CA GLU A 219 6.49 -10.90 -23.45
C GLU A 219 6.43 -12.37 -23.00
N MET A 220 7.58 -13.02 -22.81
CA MET A 220 7.66 -14.42 -22.35
C MET A 220 7.02 -14.65 -20.97
N LEU A 221 6.99 -13.62 -20.12
CA LEU A 221 6.44 -13.68 -18.77
C LEU A 221 4.98 -13.23 -18.69
N GLN A 222 4.37 -12.81 -19.81
CA GLN A 222 2.97 -12.37 -19.86
C GLN A 222 1.99 -13.53 -20.07
N ASN A 223 2.48 -14.77 -20.20
CA ASN A 223 1.64 -15.96 -20.25
C ASN A 223 1.29 -16.44 -18.83
N MET A 224 0.02 -16.75 -18.59
CA MET A 224 -0.49 -17.24 -17.31
C MET A 224 0.29 -18.44 -16.75
N THR A 225 0.70 -19.39 -17.61
CA THR A 225 1.50 -20.54 -17.17
C THR A 225 2.86 -20.12 -16.63
N ALA A 226 3.54 -19.17 -17.29
CA ALA A 226 4.83 -18.66 -16.83
C ALA A 226 4.69 -17.90 -15.49
N GLN A 227 3.64 -17.09 -15.36
CA GLN A 227 3.33 -16.35 -14.13
C GLN A 227 3.04 -17.28 -12.95
N VAL A 228 2.21 -18.32 -13.18
CA VAL A 228 1.90 -19.35 -12.17
C VAL A 228 3.14 -20.12 -11.78
N CYS A 229 3.98 -20.54 -12.73
CA CYS A 229 5.23 -21.24 -12.44
C CYS A 229 6.20 -20.37 -11.62
N LEU A 230 6.31 -19.08 -11.94
CA LEU A 230 7.17 -18.15 -11.19
C LEU A 230 6.65 -17.95 -9.76
N ALA A 231 5.35 -17.72 -9.59
CA ALA A 231 4.71 -17.60 -8.29
C ALA A 231 4.83 -18.88 -7.45
N ALA A 232 4.66 -20.06 -8.08
CA ALA A 232 4.86 -21.35 -7.45
C ALA A 232 6.32 -21.53 -7.00
N GLY A 233 7.30 -21.11 -7.80
CA GLY A 233 8.71 -21.11 -7.44
C GLY A 233 9.00 -20.23 -6.22
N ILE A 234 8.45 -19.01 -6.19
CA ILE A 234 8.56 -18.09 -5.04
C ILE A 234 7.94 -18.71 -3.79
N ALA A 235 6.73 -19.27 -3.91
CA ALA A 235 6.03 -19.91 -2.80
C ALA A 235 6.75 -21.16 -2.28
N ALA A 236 7.34 -21.97 -3.17
CA ALA A 236 8.14 -23.13 -2.79
C ALA A 236 9.40 -22.71 -2.03
N PHE A 237 10.13 -21.71 -2.53
CA PHE A 237 11.29 -21.15 -1.82
C PHE A 237 10.91 -20.58 -0.45
N TYR A 238 9.79 -19.86 -0.39
CA TYR A 238 9.23 -19.34 0.87
C TYR A 238 8.90 -20.47 1.85
N GLY A 239 8.24 -21.54 1.36
CA GLY A 239 7.90 -22.74 2.13
C GLY A 239 9.14 -23.41 2.72
N ILE A 240 10.18 -23.62 1.92
CA ILE A 240 11.45 -24.21 2.37
C ILE A 240 12.07 -23.34 3.48
N TYR A 241 12.12 -22.02 3.29
CA TYR A 241 12.69 -21.08 4.25
C TYR A 241 12.00 -21.14 5.63
N ILE A 242 10.69 -21.41 5.68
CA ILE A 242 9.91 -21.49 6.94
C ILE A 242 9.86 -22.90 7.57
N THR A 243 10.29 -23.97 6.90
CA THR A 243 10.19 -25.37 7.41
C THR A 243 11.46 -26.03 7.98
N ASP A 244 12.64 -25.52 7.67
CA ASP A 244 14.00 -25.82 8.20
C ASP A 244 14.25 -26.04 9.73
N ASP A 245 13.23 -26.18 10.59
CA ASP A 245 13.44 -26.71 11.96
C ASP A 245 12.83 -28.13 12.07
N GLU A 246 13.74 -29.11 12.15
CA GLU A 246 13.57 -30.50 12.64
C GLU A 246 12.64 -31.49 11.90
N GLY A 247 11.91 -31.10 10.85
CA GLY A 247 11.03 -32.02 10.10
C GLY A 247 11.45 -32.25 8.65
N GLU A 248 12.28 -33.26 8.38
CA GLU A 248 12.56 -33.69 6.99
C GLU A 248 11.29 -34.31 6.36
N GLY A 249 10.69 -33.64 5.36
CA GLY A 249 9.69 -34.26 4.47
C GLY A 249 8.57 -33.36 3.95
N LEU A 250 7.84 -33.87 2.95
CA LEU A 250 6.64 -33.26 2.34
C LEU A 250 5.56 -32.90 3.37
N GLU A 251 5.49 -33.63 4.50
CA GLU A 251 4.58 -33.34 5.61
C GLU A 251 4.90 -32.03 6.35
N SER A 252 6.18 -31.65 6.47
CA SER A 252 6.58 -30.38 7.09
C SER A 252 6.12 -29.20 6.22
N ILE A 253 6.27 -29.33 4.89
CA ILE A 253 5.77 -28.36 3.91
C ILE A 253 4.23 -28.28 3.95
N MET A 254 3.53 -29.40 4.03
CA MET A 254 2.07 -29.42 4.17
C MET A 254 1.58 -28.76 5.46
N ARG A 255 2.30 -28.91 6.57
CA ARG A 255 2.00 -28.22 7.84
C ARG A 255 2.28 -26.72 7.78
N SER A 256 3.14 -26.28 6.86
CA SER A 256 3.48 -24.86 6.62
C SER A 256 2.59 -24.16 5.58
N PHE A 257 1.42 -24.73 5.24
CA PHE A 257 0.47 -24.11 4.29
C PHE A 257 0.04 -22.69 4.69
N GLY A 258 0.09 -22.40 5.98
CA GLY A 258 -0.37 -21.16 6.59
C GLY A 258 -1.67 -21.38 7.34
N ARG A 259 -2.11 -20.39 8.13
CA ARG A 259 -3.39 -20.52 8.84
C ARG A 259 -4.53 -20.66 7.85
N PRO A 260 -5.37 -21.71 7.91
CA PRO A 260 -6.45 -21.93 6.95
C PRO A 260 -7.40 -20.74 6.82
N MET A 261 -7.74 -20.09 7.94
CA MET A 261 -8.56 -18.87 7.94
C MET A 261 -7.89 -17.72 7.19
N TYR A 262 -6.58 -17.56 7.30
CA TYR A 262 -5.86 -16.50 6.60
C TYR A 262 -5.86 -16.74 5.08
N VAL A 263 -5.56 -17.97 4.65
CA VAL A 263 -5.59 -18.33 3.22
C VAL A 263 -7.00 -18.21 2.64
N PHE A 264 -8.02 -18.64 3.39
CA PHE A 264 -9.41 -18.45 3.00
C PHE A 264 -9.76 -16.96 2.83
N LEU A 265 -9.37 -16.11 3.78
CA LEU A 265 -9.61 -14.67 3.69
C LEU A 265 -8.90 -14.05 2.48
N LEU A 266 -7.68 -14.47 2.14
CA LEU A 266 -6.99 -14.00 0.93
C LEU A 266 -7.78 -14.35 -0.35
N LEU A 267 -8.34 -15.55 -0.44
CA LEU A 267 -9.17 -15.96 -1.57
C LEU A 267 -10.48 -15.18 -1.64
N VAL A 268 -11.13 -14.93 -0.50
CA VAL A 268 -12.34 -14.12 -0.44
C VAL A 268 -12.05 -12.67 -0.85
N MET A 269 -10.93 -12.10 -0.40
CA MET A 269 -10.52 -10.75 -0.81
C MET A 269 -10.29 -10.65 -2.31
N LEU A 270 -9.74 -11.70 -2.95
CA LEU A 270 -9.60 -11.77 -4.41
C LEU A 270 -10.95 -11.77 -5.14
N LEU A 271 -11.99 -12.38 -4.57
CA LEU A 271 -13.32 -12.42 -5.16
C LEU A 271 -14.11 -11.11 -4.97
N LEU A 272 -13.74 -10.31 -3.96
CA LEU A 272 -14.39 -9.05 -3.63
C LEU A 272 -13.71 -7.83 -4.27
N ALA A 273 -12.48 -8.00 -4.78
CA ALA A 273 -11.71 -6.98 -5.51
C ALA A 273 -12.15 -6.87 -6.97
#